data_AF-A0A9X2MCJ5-F1
#
_entry.id   AF-A0A9X2MCJ5-F1
#
_cell.length_a   1.000
_cell.length_b   1.000
_cell.length_c   1.000
_cell.angle_alpha   90.00
_cell.angle_beta   90.00
_cell.angle_gamma   90.00
#
_symmetry.space_group_name_H-M   'P 1'
#
loop_
_entity.id
_entity.type
_entity.pdbx_description
1 polymer ?
#
loop_
_entity_poly.entity_id
_entity_poly.type
_entity_poly.pdbx_seq_one_letter_code
_entity_poly.pdbx_strand_id
1 'polypeptide(L)'
;MIENKLNNTEVKDQFEEVDYDGSELFTREPSIFDTYSFITNEGFILPENVWLKGRIESMSLVFKEDVYRQEQYHEIRFKFLIKDNDSNCTEEAIYTCRQDIPFNKNRKLQRLLSSVLGYIPRGKIDLKQLLIGKEATIKIKTYSQKDGSDIHYITEIK
;
A
#
# COMPACT_ATOMS: atom_id res chain seq x y z
N MET A 1 -37.49 -23.37 -30.96
CA MET A 1 -37.11 -22.64 -29.74
C MET A 1 -36.30 -23.61 -28.91
N ILE A 2 -35.02 -23.34 -28.72
CA ILE A 2 -34.10 -24.21 -27.98
C ILE A 2 -33.85 -23.53 -26.64
N GLU A 3 -34.39 -24.10 -25.56
CA GLU A 3 -34.13 -23.66 -24.19
C GLU A 3 -32.74 -24.14 -23.76
N ASN A 4 -31.77 -23.22 -23.69
CA ASN A 4 -30.49 -23.48 -23.06
C ASN A 4 -30.65 -23.44 -21.53
N LYS A 5 -30.74 -24.62 -20.92
CA LYS A 5 -30.52 -24.80 -19.48
C LYS A 5 -29.04 -24.51 -19.18
N LEU A 6 -28.76 -23.32 -18.67
CA LEU A 6 -27.49 -23.02 -18.02
C LEU A 6 -27.43 -23.84 -16.71
N ASN A 7 -26.55 -24.84 -16.70
CA ASN A 7 -26.15 -25.54 -15.49
C ASN A 7 -25.43 -24.55 -14.56
N ASN A 8 -26.18 -24.01 -13.59
CA ASN A 8 -25.63 -23.43 -12.37
C ASN A 8 -24.89 -24.55 -11.62
N THR A 9 -23.62 -24.73 -11.92
CA THR A 9 -22.74 -25.56 -11.11
C THR A 9 -22.28 -24.67 -9.96
N GLU A 10 -22.79 -24.98 -8.77
CA GLU A 10 -22.49 -24.31 -7.51
C GLU A 10 -20.99 -24.43 -7.19
N VAL A 11 -20.21 -23.39 -7.52
CA VAL A 11 -18.79 -23.26 -7.11
C VAL A 11 -18.72 -22.67 -5.69
N LYS A 12 -19.59 -23.10 -4.77
CA LYS A 12 -19.66 -22.55 -3.41
C LYS A 12 -19.13 -23.47 -2.30
N ASP A 13 -18.86 -24.74 -2.59
CA ASP A 13 -18.58 -25.74 -1.54
C ASP A 13 -17.13 -26.28 -1.50
N GLN A 14 -16.13 -25.51 -1.93
CA GLN A 14 -14.71 -25.94 -1.82
C GLN A 14 -13.78 -24.95 -1.12
N PHE A 15 -14.30 -24.02 -0.33
CA PHE A 15 -13.46 -23.14 0.48
C PHE A 15 -13.66 -23.45 1.96
N GLU A 16 -12.77 -24.26 2.51
CA GLU A 16 -12.58 -24.31 3.96
C GLU A 16 -12.11 -22.94 4.44
N GLU A 17 -12.89 -22.31 5.34
CA GLU A 17 -12.42 -21.18 6.15
C GLU A 17 -11.34 -21.68 7.09
N VAL A 18 -10.07 -21.48 6.71
CA VAL A 18 -8.94 -21.74 7.59
C VAL A 18 -8.74 -20.51 8.46
N ASP A 19 -8.91 -20.66 9.77
CA ASP A 19 -8.61 -19.63 10.78
C ASP A 19 -7.13 -19.25 10.70
N TYR A 20 -6.87 -18.12 10.04
CA TYR A 20 -5.54 -17.58 9.86
C TYR A 20 -5.23 -16.57 10.98
N ASP A 21 -4.41 -17.00 11.94
CA ASP A 21 -3.98 -16.23 13.12
C ASP A 21 -3.09 -15.03 12.78
N GLY A 22 -2.39 -15.04 11.63
CA GLY A 22 -1.59 -13.91 11.17
C GLY A 22 -0.22 -13.72 11.84
N SER A 23 0.13 -14.52 12.86
CA SER A 23 1.45 -14.49 13.52
C SER A 23 2.64 -14.81 12.60
N GLU A 24 2.44 -15.52 11.49
CA GLU A 24 3.54 -15.97 10.61
C GLU A 24 3.89 -15.05 9.43
N LEU A 25 3.18 -13.92 9.24
CA LEU A 25 3.41 -13.01 8.09
C LEU A 25 4.71 -12.20 8.17
N PHE A 26 5.41 -12.22 9.30
CA PHE A 26 6.53 -11.33 9.59
C PHE A 26 7.79 -12.05 10.06
N THR A 27 8.07 -13.24 9.52
CA THR A 27 9.21 -14.08 9.97
C THR A 27 10.59 -13.62 9.51
N ARG A 28 10.75 -12.35 9.09
CA ARG A 28 12.06 -11.73 8.89
C ARG A 28 12.01 -10.27 9.31
N GLU A 29 12.83 -9.93 10.31
CA GLU A 29 13.19 -8.53 10.58
C GLU A 29 13.75 -7.91 9.28
N PRO A 30 13.18 -6.80 8.78
CA PRO A 30 13.78 -6.06 7.69
C PRO A 30 15.02 -5.33 8.20
N SER A 31 16.16 -5.57 7.56
CA SER A 31 17.40 -4.81 7.75
C SER A 31 17.15 -3.29 7.65
N ILE A 32 17.74 -2.55 8.60
CA ILE A 32 17.61 -1.10 8.85
C ILE A 32 18.20 -0.22 7.72
N PHE A 33 18.82 -0.80 6.70
CA PHE A 33 19.50 -0.04 5.66
C PHE A 33 18.92 -0.36 4.28
N ASP A 34 18.20 0.61 3.71
CA ASP A 34 18.21 0.97 2.29
C ASP A 34 17.40 2.28 2.13
N THR A 35 18.03 3.40 2.47
CA THR A 35 17.50 4.74 2.14
C THR A 35 18.43 5.33 1.08
N TYR A 36 18.01 5.26 -0.19
CA TYR A 36 18.56 6.14 -1.22
C TYR A 36 17.47 7.15 -1.55
N SER A 37 17.72 8.41 -1.20
CA SER A 37 16.90 9.56 -1.56
C SER A 37 17.54 10.28 -2.74
N PHE A 38 16.86 10.31 -3.89
CA PHE A 38 17.15 11.27 -4.94
C PHE A 38 16.20 12.46 -4.77
N ILE A 39 16.76 13.61 -4.38
CA ILE A 39 16.03 14.88 -4.35
C ILE A 39 16.32 15.56 -5.69
N THR A 40 15.29 15.80 -6.51
CA THR A 40 15.41 16.72 -7.65
C THR A 40 14.50 17.92 -7.43
N ASN A 41 15.15 19.05 -7.21
CA ASN A 41 14.58 20.38 -7.07
C ASN A 41 13.97 20.84 -8.40
N GLU A 42 12.64 20.86 -8.49
CA GLU A 42 11.80 21.88 -9.14
C GLU A 42 10.33 21.47 -8.89
N GLY A 43 9.54 22.35 -8.26
CA GLY A 43 8.31 21.98 -7.57
C GLY A 43 7.18 21.53 -8.49
N PHE A 44 7.07 20.23 -8.72
CA PHE A 44 5.83 19.62 -9.19
C PHE A 44 4.85 19.60 -8.02
N ILE A 45 3.84 20.46 -8.06
CA ILE A 45 2.81 20.46 -7.02
C ILE A 45 1.87 19.30 -7.30
N LEU A 46 1.88 18.35 -6.38
CA LEU A 46 1.02 17.19 -6.41
C LEU A 46 -0.48 17.58 -6.30
N PRO A 47 -1.31 17.35 -7.33
CA PRO A 47 -2.70 17.79 -7.31
C PRO A 47 -3.55 16.95 -6.36
N GLU A 48 -4.26 17.63 -5.45
CA GLU A 48 -5.08 16.96 -4.43
C GLU A 48 -6.36 16.35 -5.01
N ASN A 49 -6.76 15.19 -4.46
CA ASN A 49 -8.01 14.49 -4.80
C ASN A 49 -8.16 14.10 -6.28
N VAL A 50 -7.09 14.23 -7.08
CA VAL A 50 -7.00 13.74 -8.45
C VAL A 50 -6.40 12.33 -8.45
N TRP A 51 -6.86 11.48 -9.37
CA TRP A 51 -6.26 10.17 -9.57
C TRP A 51 -4.94 10.29 -10.33
N LEU A 52 -3.87 9.84 -9.70
CA LEU A 52 -2.50 9.89 -10.21
C LEU A 52 -1.95 8.47 -10.30
N LYS A 53 -1.03 8.24 -11.24
CA LYS A 53 -0.25 7.00 -11.27
C LYS A 53 0.95 7.15 -10.36
N GLY A 54 1.12 6.20 -9.45
CA GLY A 54 2.29 6.12 -8.59
C GLY A 54 2.94 4.75 -8.68
N ARG A 55 4.27 4.70 -8.63
CA ARG A 55 5.05 3.47 -8.57
C ARG A 55 5.60 3.27 -7.17
N ILE A 56 5.41 2.08 -6.59
CA ILE A 56 5.99 1.76 -5.29
C ILE A 56 7.51 1.70 -5.43
N GLU A 57 8.22 2.59 -4.77
CA GLU A 57 9.68 2.63 -4.83
C GLU A 57 10.31 1.93 -3.62
N SER A 58 9.75 2.13 -2.43
CA SER A 58 10.31 1.57 -1.20
C SER A 58 9.24 1.13 -0.22
N MET A 59 9.63 0.17 0.61
CA MET A 59 8.86 -0.34 1.74
C MET A 59 9.76 -0.32 2.97
N SER A 60 9.32 0.30 4.05
CA SER A 60 10.05 0.37 5.31
C SER A 60 9.13 0.12 6.50
N LEU A 61 9.73 -0.30 7.62
CA LEU A 61 9.02 -0.43 8.88
C LEU A 61 9.34 0.77 9.76
N VAL A 62 8.31 1.42 10.29
CA VAL A 62 8.46 2.62 11.10
C VAL A 62 7.75 2.40 12.42
N PHE A 63 8.40 2.76 13.52
CA PHE A 63 7.79 2.75 14.84
C PHE A 63 6.92 4.00 15.01
N LYS A 64 5.71 3.82 15.55
CA LYS A 64 4.76 4.90 15.77
C LYS A 64 4.20 4.85 17.17
N GLU A 65 4.17 6.02 17.79
CA GLU A 65 3.54 6.24 19.08
C GLU A 65 2.21 6.99 18.85
N ASP A 66 1.12 6.35 19.25
CA ASP A 66 -0.20 6.98 19.29
C ASP A 66 -0.42 7.54 20.70
N VAL A 67 -0.10 8.82 20.84
CA VAL A 67 -0.19 9.57 22.11
C VAL A 67 -1.61 9.55 22.69
N TYR A 68 -2.64 9.50 21.85
CA TYR A 68 -4.03 9.51 22.30
C TYR A 68 -4.47 8.15 22.84
N ARG A 69 -3.98 7.08 22.23
CA ARG A 69 -4.30 5.71 22.65
C ARG A 69 -3.31 5.14 23.66
N GLN A 70 -2.21 5.85 23.92
CA GLN A 70 -1.08 5.36 24.72
C GLN A 70 -0.57 4.02 24.20
N GLU A 71 -0.60 3.85 22.88
CA GLU A 71 -0.18 2.64 22.19
C GLU A 71 1.07 2.89 21.37
N GLN A 72 1.93 1.89 21.31
CA GLN A 72 3.09 1.86 20.44
C GLN A 72 2.93 0.68 19.48
N TYR A 73 3.10 0.94 18.20
CA TYR A 73 2.97 -0.08 17.17
C TYR A 73 3.87 0.21 15.97
N HIS A 74 4.13 -0.83 15.19
CA HIS A 74 4.85 -0.69 13.94
C HIS A 74 3.89 -0.44 12.77
N GLU A 75 4.23 0.51 11.92
CA GLU A 75 3.58 0.73 10.61
C GLU A 75 4.51 0.28 9.48
N ILE A 76 3.96 -0.44 8.53
CA ILE A 76 4.57 -0.65 7.22
C ILE A 76 4.29 0.59 6.39
N ARG A 77 5.34 1.26 5.93
CA ARG A 77 5.29 2.44 5.08
C ARG A 77 5.65 2.05 3.65
N PHE A 78 4.75 2.36 2.73
CA PHE A 78 4.96 2.23 1.29
C PHE A 78 5.12 3.64 0.70
N LYS A 79 6.26 3.88 0.05
CA LYS A 79 6.53 5.13 -0.65
C LYS A 79 6.24 4.94 -2.13
N PHE A 80 5.38 5.79 -2.67
CA PHE A 80 5.07 5.86 -4.09
C PHE A 80 5.80 7.06 -4.70
N LEU A 81 6.48 6.84 -5.83
CA LEU A 81 6.92 7.91 -6.70
C LEU A 81 5.84 8.23 -7.72
N ILE A 82 5.53 9.52 -7.83
CA ILE A 82 4.61 10.07 -8.82
C ILE A 82 5.44 10.97 -9.72
N LYS A 83 5.48 10.61 -11.01
CA LYS A 83 6.20 11.39 -12.02
C LYS A 83 5.22 12.22 -12.83
N ASP A 84 5.56 13.49 -13.02
CA ASP A 84 4.86 14.33 -13.99
C ASP A 84 5.24 13.91 -15.42
N ASN A 85 4.27 13.86 -16.33
CA ASN A 85 4.55 13.46 -17.71
C ASN A 85 5.26 14.57 -18.49
N ASP A 86 5.00 15.82 -18.12
CA ASP A 86 5.47 17.00 -18.86
C ASP A 86 6.79 17.56 -18.31
N SER A 87 7.25 17.06 -17.16
CA SER A 87 8.53 17.42 -16.55
C SER A 87 9.33 16.19 -16.09
N ASN A 88 10.60 16.37 -15.75
CA ASN A 88 11.39 15.33 -15.10
C ASN A 88 11.22 15.32 -13.57
N CYS A 89 10.28 16.11 -13.06
CA CYS A 89 10.01 16.20 -11.63
C CYS A 89 9.31 14.94 -11.13
N THR A 90 9.68 14.52 -9.92
CA THR A 90 9.11 13.36 -9.26
C THR A 90 8.81 13.74 -7.82
N GLU A 91 7.63 13.36 -7.35
CA GLU A 91 7.20 13.59 -5.98
C GLU A 91 6.87 12.30 -5.26
N GLU A 92 6.92 12.35 -3.93
CA GLU A 92 6.72 11.19 -3.08
C GLU A 92 5.38 11.25 -2.36
N ALA A 93 4.66 10.12 -2.34
CA ALA A 93 3.44 9.96 -1.57
C ALA A 93 3.49 8.73 -0.68
N ILE A 94 2.96 8.84 0.53
CA ILE A 94 3.08 7.82 1.58
C ILE A 94 1.76 7.09 1.79
N TYR A 95 1.80 5.75 1.78
CA TYR A 95 0.73 4.88 2.24
C TYR A 95 1.20 4.05 3.44
N THR A 96 0.41 4.01 4.52
CA THR A 96 0.79 3.24 5.72
C THR A 96 -0.27 2.22 6.13
N CYS A 97 0.22 1.06 6.58
CA CYS A 97 -0.59 -0.02 7.15
C CYS A 97 0.00 -0.39 8.52
N ARG A 98 -0.85 -0.71 9.50
CA ARG A 98 -0.38 -1.28 10.78
C ARG A 98 0.16 -2.69 10.55
N GLN A 99 1.33 -3.00 11.10
CA GLN A 99 1.96 -4.31 10.97
C GLN A 99 1.30 -5.34 11.90
N ASP A 100 0.89 -4.90 13.09
CA ASP A 100 0.35 -5.74 14.16
C ASP A 100 -1.10 -6.20 13.90
N ILE A 101 -1.76 -5.66 12.87
CA ILE A 101 -3.11 -6.09 12.48
C ILE A 101 -3.02 -7.33 11.57
N PRO A 102 -3.65 -8.46 11.95
CA PRO A 102 -3.72 -9.65 11.11
C PRO A 102 -4.25 -9.34 9.71
N PHE A 103 -3.69 -10.00 8.70
CA PHE A 103 -3.95 -9.66 7.30
C PHE A 103 -5.44 -9.65 6.93
N ASN A 104 -6.23 -10.63 7.41
CA ASN A 104 -7.68 -10.71 7.18
C ASN A 104 -8.47 -9.51 7.74
N LYS A 105 -7.94 -8.83 8.77
CA LYS A 105 -8.51 -7.61 9.36
C LYS A 105 -7.86 -6.33 8.81
N ASN A 106 -6.70 -6.44 8.16
CA ASN A 106 -5.93 -5.32 7.63
C ASN A 106 -6.46 -4.84 6.27
N ARG A 107 -7.60 -4.14 6.27
CA ARG A 107 -8.25 -3.63 5.05
C ARG A 107 -7.35 -2.74 4.20
N LYS A 108 -6.45 -1.98 4.82
CA LYS A 108 -5.50 -1.11 4.11
C LYS A 108 -4.51 -1.95 3.30
N LEU A 109 -3.90 -2.95 3.93
CA LEU A 109 -2.95 -3.83 3.26
C LEU A 109 -3.64 -4.66 2.17
N GLN A 110 -4.83 -5.22 2.43
CA GLN A 110 -5.61 -5.92 1.40
C GLN A 110 -5.93 -5.01 0.20
N ARG A 111 -6.32 -3.76 0.45
CA ARG A 111 -6.63 -2.80 -0.62
C ARG A 111 -5.39 -2.49 -1.46
N LEU A 112 -4.24 -2.27 -0.83
CA LEU A 112 -2.97 -2.10 -1.53
C LEU A 112 -2.66 -3.32 -2.44
N LEU A 113 -2.74 -4.53 -1.90
CA LEU A 113 -2.45 -5.75 -2.67
C LEU A 113 -3.41 -5.91 -3.86
N SER A 114 -4.72 -5.76 -3.62
CA SER A 114 -5.71 -5.85 -4.69
C SER A 114 -5.51 -4.81 -5.78
N SER A 115 -5.18 -3.57 -5.42
CA SER A 115 -4.94 -2.50 -6.38
C SER A 115 -3.67 -2.69 -7.21
N VAL A 116 -2.60 -3.15 -6.56
CA VAL A 116 -1.29 -3.28 -7.18
C VAL A 116 -1.15 -4.58 -8.00
N LEU A 117 -1.80 -5.66 -7.54
CA LEU A 117 -1.65 -7.00 -8.12
C LEU A 117 -2.88 -7.49 -8.88
N GLY A 118 -4.06 -6.88 -8.64
CA GLY A 118 -5.35 -7.37 -9.14
C GLY A 118 -5.91 -8.56 -8.36
N TYR A 119 -5.21 -9.06 -7.33
CA TYR A 119 -5.64 -10.16 -6.48
C TYR A 119 -5.01 -10.07 -5.09
N ILE A 120 -5.53 -10.87 -4.16
CA ILE A 120 -4.97 -11.04 -2.83
C ILE A 120 -4.14 -12.33 -2.79
N PRO A 121 -2.80 -12.26 -2.73
CA PRO A 121 -1.95 -13.44 -2.66
C PRO A 121 -2.19 -14.20 -1.34
N ARG A 122 -2.05 -15.54 -1.38
CA ARG A 122 -2.20 -16.44 -0.23
C ARG A 122 -0.86 -17.08 0.14
N GLY A 123 -0.66 -17.40 1.41
CA GLY A 123 0.55 -18.07 1.91
C GLY A 123 1.66 -17.13 2.34
N LYS A 124 2.89 -17.64 2.45
CA LYS A 124 4.07 -16.84 2.83
C LYS A 124 4.54 -16.02 1.64
N ILE A 125 4.50 -14.69 1.79
CA ILE A 125 4.77 -13.74 0.72
C ILE A 125 5.78 -12.71 1.21
N ASP A 126 6.83 -12.51 0.42
CA ASP A 126 7.72 -11.35 0.61
C ASP A 126 7.07 -10.12 -0.06
N LEU A 127 6.45 -9.26 0.76
CA LEU A 127 5.79 -8.04 0.28
C LEU A 127 6.75 -7.08 -0.43
N LYS A 128 8.04 -7.02 -0.03
CA LYS A 128 9.03 -6.15 -0.66
C LYS A 128 9.28 -6.63 -2.09
N GLN A 129 9.55 -7.92 -2.26
CA GLN A 129 9.78 -8.48 -3.60
C GLN A 129 8.53 -8.40 -4.49
N LEU A 130 7.33 -8.55 -3.91
CA LEU A 130 6.10 -8.60 -4.67
C LEU A 130 5.63 -7.22 -5.15
N LEU A 131 5.84 -6.17 -4.36
CA LEU A 131 5.23 -4.85 -4.58
C LEU A 131 6.18 -3.80 -5.15
N ILE A 132 7.49 -3.90 -4.88
CA ILE A 132 8.44 -2.89 -5.35
C ILE A 132 8.44 -2.83 -6.87
N GLY A 133 8.37 -1.61 -7.39
CA GLY A 133 8.33 -1.31 -8.81
C GLY A 133 6.96 -1.49 -9.46
N LYS A 134 5.93 -1.92 -8.72
CA LYS A 134 4.56 -2.00 -9.23
C LYS A 134 3.87 -0.64 -9.19
N GLU A 135 2.88 -0.47 -10.04
CA GLU A 135 2.11 0.77 -10.17
C GLU A 135 0.71 0.61 -9.58
N ALA A 136 0.16 1.71 -9.07
CA ALA A 136 -1.24 1.82 -8.68
C ALA A 136 -1.78 3.21 -9.02
N THR A 137 -3.11 3.32 -9.08
CA THR A 137 -3.76 4.62 -9.23
C THR A 137 -4.16 5.14 -7.86
N ILE A 138 -3.65 6.31 -7.47
CA ILE A 138 -3.75 6.83 -6.10
C ILE A 138 -4.36 8.22 -6.09
N LYS A 139 -5.06 8.55 -5.00
CA LYS A 139 -5.40 9.92 -4.63
C LYS A 139 -4.61 10.32 -3.42
N ILE A 140 -4.26 11.59 -3.37
CA ILE A 140 -3.42 12.15 -2.35
C ILE A 140 -4.07 13.35 -1.68
N LYS A 141 -3.61 13.60 -0.46
CA LYS A 141 -3.86 14.83 0.29
C LYS A 141 -2.55 15.32 0.90
N THR A 142 -2.32 16.61 0.82
CA THR A 142 -1.11 17.25 1.29
C THR A 142 -1.34 17.84 2.68
N TYR A 143 -0.34 17.70 3.54
CA TYR A 143 -0.34 18.25 4.88
C TYR A 143 0.93 19.05 5.07
N SER A 144 0.77 20.37 5.17
CA SER A 144 1.89 21.27 5.47
C SER A 144 2.30 21.12 6.92
N GLN A 145 3.60 20.95 7.13
CA GLN A 145 4.24 20.86 8.43
C GLN A 145 4.59 22.25 8.95
N LYS A 146 4.89 22.32 10.25
CA LYS A 146 5.23 23.60 10.92
C LYS A 146 6.53 24.22 10.41
N ASP A 147 7.42 23.43 9.83
CA ASP A 147 8.68 23.88 9.23
C ASP A 147 8.51 24.35 7.77
N GLY A 148 7.28 24.35 7.24
CA GLY A 148 6.97 24.76 5.87
C GLY A 148 7.18 23.67 4.83
N SER A 149 7.58 22.46 5.22
CA SER A 149 7.60 21.31 4.32
C SER A 149 6.20 20.71 4.14
N ASP A 150 5.96 20.05 3.01
CA ASP A 150 4.71 19.36 2.72
C ASP A 150 4.91 17.84 2.81
N ILE A 151 3.93 17.13 3.38
CA ILE A 151 3.86 15.67 3.32
C ILE A 151 2.60 15.24 2.58
N HIS A 152 2.78 14.39 1.57
CA HIS A 152 1.68 13.85 0.78
C HIS A 152 1.29 12.45 1.28
N TYR A 153 0.03 12.30 1.68
CA TYR A 153 -0.54 11.02 2.10
C TYR A 153 -1.53 10.50 1.07
N ILE A 154 -1.44 9.20 0.79
CA ILE A 154 -2.40 8.50 -0.07
C ILE A 154 -3.68 8.24 0.73
N THR A 155 -4.78 8.83 0.27
CA THR A 155 -6.12 8.71 0.88
C THR A 155 -6.93 7.57 0.27
N GLU A 156 -6.78 7.38 -1.04
CA GLU A 156 -7.41 6.30 -1.80
C GLU A 156 -6.41 5.65 -2.76
N ILE A 157 -6.59 4.35 -3.00
CA ILE A 157 -5.79 3.56 -3.95
C ILE A 157 -6.74 2.63 -4.73
N LYS A 158 -6.49 2.50 -6.03
CA LYS A 158 -7.21 1.68 -7.00
C LYS A 158 -6.24 0.88 -7.83
#